data_AF-A0A4U0WG75-F1
#
_entry.id   AF-A0A4U0WG75-F1
#
_cell.length_a   1.000
_cell.length_b   1.000
_cell.length_c   1.000
_cell.angle_alpha   90.00
_cell.angle_beta   90.00
_cell.angle_gamma   90.00
#
_symmetry.space_group_name_H-M   'P 1'
#
loop_
_entity.id
_entity.type
_entity.pdbx_description
1 polymer ?
#
loop_
_entity_poly.entity_id
_entity_poly.type
_entity_poly.pdbx_seq_one_letter_code
_entity_poly.pdbx_strand_id
1 'polypeptide(L)'
;MNHDTQPGQTVATPVEGFFKPLAYSLVLLRNNGYPCLFYGDLYGMRGNKDNDVPSEPPACGGKLADLTLVRKLYAYGDQEDYFNDANCIGFVRRGTWDKPNGCAVVMSNAKPGEIRMAIGTEHKGECWTDVLGWEEKEVKIDDEGYGVFPCPGVSVSVYVKKDAEGRDRFPVDFDANIYNE
;
A
#
# COMPACT_ATOMS: atom_id res chain seq x y z
N MET A 1 7.45 -12.10 -2.00
CA MET A 1 8.12 -13.26 -2.63
C MET A 1 9.60 -13.23 -2.28
N ASN A 2 10.35 -14.27 -2.62
CA ASN A 2 11.81 -14.29 -2.56
C ASN A 2 12.39 -15.09 -3.75
N HIS A 3 13.70 -15.31 -3.73
CA HIS A 3 14.38 -16.08 -4.78
C HIS A 3 13.97 -17.56 -4.87
N ASP A 4 13.37 -18.14 -3.83
CA ASP A 4 12.92 -19.54 -3.84
C ASP A 4 11.51 -19.67 -4.43
N THR A 5 10.66 -18.65 -4.21
CA THR A 5 9.23 -18.68 -4.56
C THR A 5 8.90 -18.01 -5.88
N GLN A 6 9.86 -17.31 -6.51
CA GLN A 6 9.65 -16.66 -7.81
C GLN A 6 9.41 -17.69 -8.93
N PRO A 7 8.85 -17.28 -10.09
CA PRO A 7 8.68 -18.16 -11.23
C PRO A 7 9.98 -18.85 -11.66
N GLY A 8 9.89 -20.11 -12.06
CA GLY A 8 11.01 -20.91 -12.56
C GLY A 8 11.86 -21.60 -11.48
N GLN A 9 11.48 -21.54 -10.21
CA GLN A 9 12.22 -22.15 -9.10
C GLN A 9 11.54 -23.42 -8.58
N THR A 10 12.30 -24.27 -7.85
CA THR A 10 11.83 -25.58 -7.39
C THR A 10 10.59 -25.51 -6.48
N VAL A 11 10.47 -24.43 -5.70
CA VAL A 11 9.32 -24.18 -4.79
C VAL A 11 8.52 -22.95 -5.23
N ALA A 12 8.47 -22.70 -6.54
CA ALA A 12 7.73 -21.58 -7.12
C ALA A 12 6.29 -21.53 -6.59
N THR A 13 5.99 -20.45 -5.89
CA THR A 13 4.67 -20.14 -5.34
C THR A 13 4.44 -18.64 -5.48
N PRO A 14 4.36 -18.13 -6.73
CA PRO A 14 4.31 -16.71 -6.97
C PRO A 14 3.03 -16.09 -6.41
N VAL A 15 3.14 -14.88 -5.90
CA VAL A 15 1.98 -14.06 -5.53
C VAL A 15 1.46 -13.41 -6.80
N GLU A 16 0.20 -13.67 -7.11
CA GLU A 16 -0.47 -13.09 -8.28
C GLU A 16 -0.35 -11.56 -8.32
N GLY A 17 -0.10 -11.03 -9.51
CA GLY A 17 0.27 -9.62 -9.71
C GLY A 17 -0.74 -8.63 -9.12
N PHE A 18 -2.04 -8.92 -9.25
CA PHE A 18 -3.11 -8.09 -8.68
C PHE A 18 -3.10 -8.05 -7.16
N PHE A 19 -2.60 -9.11 -6.50
CA PHE A 19 -2.62 -9.25 -5.04
C PHE A 19 -1.34 -8.70 -4.41
N LYS A 20 -0.24 -8.55 -5.16
CA LYS A 20 1.01 -7.95 -4.68
C LYS A 20 0.82 -6.60 -3.96
N PRO A 21 0.03 -5.61 -4.46
CA PRO A 21 -0.16 -4.37 -3.73
C PRO A 21 -0.88 -4.55 -2.38
N LEU A 22 -1.83 -5.49 -2.28
CA LEU A 22 -2.50 -5.83 -1.02
C LEU A 22 -1.50 -6.47 -0.05
N ALA A 23 -0.73 -7.47 -0.51
CA ALA A 23 0.27 -8.16 0.29
C ALA A 23 1.36 -7.20 0.80
N TYR A 24 1.89 -6.33 -0.07
CA TYR A 24 2.89 -5.35 0.31
C TYR A 24 2.35 -4.30 1.28
N SER A 25 1.09 -3.85 1.12
CA SER A 25 0.46 -2.94 2.06
C SER A 25 0.34 -3.56 3.47
N LEU A 26 0.01 -4.85 3.56
CA LEU A 26 -0.06 -5.57 4.83
C LEU A 26 1.31 -5.65 5.52
N VAL A 27 2.38 -6.02 4.82
CA VAL A 27 3.70 -6.16 5.46
C VAL A 27 4.41 -4.82 5.69
N LEU A 28 4.17 -3.81 4.85
CA LEU A 28 4.84 -2.51 4.96
C LEU A 28 4.14 -1.53 5.88
N LEU A 29 2.81 -1.55 5.99
CA LEU A 29 2.10 -0.45 6.66
C LEU A 29 1.58 -0.82 8.05
N ARG A 30 1.55 -2.11 8.38
CA ARG A 30 1.25 -2.58 9.74
C ARG A 30 2.44 -2.37 10.68
N ASN A 31 2.14 -2.30 11.98
CA ASN A 31 3.11 -2.04 13.05
C ASN A 31 3.99 -3.26 13.38
N ASN A 32 3.55 -4.47 13.05
CA ASN A 32 4.24 -5.71 13.37
C ASN A 32 5.12 -6.20 12.22
N GLY A 33 6.20 -6.88 12.59
CA GLY A 33 7.13 -7.50 11.66
C GLY A 33 8.24 -6.58 11.16
N TYR A 34 9.25 -7.18 10.55
CA TYR A 34 10.35 -6.46 9.92
C TYR A 34 10.32 -6.73 8.41
N PRO A 35 9.61 -5.88 7.63
CA PRO A 35 9.36 -6.16 6.23
C PRO A 35 10.64 -6.10 5.40
N CYS A 36 10.74 -7.01 4.44
CA CYS A 36 11.80 -7.06 3.44
C CYS A 36 11.16 -6.94 2.06
N LEU A 37 11.66 -6.02 1.25
CA LEU A 37 11.25 -5.87 -0.14
C LEU A 37 12.01 -6.87 -1.00
N PHE A 38 11.32 -7.50 -1.94
CA PHE A 38 11.98 -8.37 -2.90
C PHE A 38 12.50 -7.55 -4.09
N TYR A 39 13.79 -7.73 -4.42
CA TYR A 39 14.43 -7.04 -5.54
C TYR A 39 13.67 -7.24 -6.86
N GLY A 40 13.25 -8.48 -7.15
CA GLY A 40 12.51 -8.80 -8.36
C GLY A 40 11.13 -8.14 -8.43
N ASP A 41 10.50 -7.85 -7.30
CA ASP A 41 9.23 -7.09 -7.28
C ASP A 41 9.47 -5.59 -7.44
N LEU A 42 10.62 -5.07 -7.01
CA LEU A 42 10.93 -3.64 -7.11
C LEU A 42 11.33 -3.25 -8.55
N TYR A 43 12.15 -4.08 -9.20
CA TYR A 43 12.70 -3.82 -10.53
C TYR A 43 12.04 -4.62 -11.66
N GLY A 44 11.20 -5.59 -11.32
CA GLY A 44 10.76 -6.61 -12.27
C GLY A 44 11.80 -7.71 -12.46
N MET A 45 11.35 -8.81 -13.07
CA MET A 45 12.16 -10.00 -13.34
C MET A 45 12.16 -10.26 -14.84
N ARG A 46 13.34 -10.56 -15.39
CA ARG A 46 13.45 -11.03 -16.78
C ARG A 46 13.13 -12.52 -16.85
N GLY A 47 12.36 -12.88 -17.86
CA GLY A 47 12.14 -14.26 -18.26
C GLY A 47 13.40 -14.94 -18.78
N ASN A 48 13.34 -16.25 -18.98
CA ASN A 48 14.44 -17.00 -19.60
C ASN A 48 14.36 -16.95 -21.14
N LYS A 49 15.46 -17.30 -21.82
CA LYS A 49 15.54 -17.27 -23.29
C LYS A 49 14.58 -18.24 -23.97
N ASP A 50 14.22 -19.31 -23.28
CA ASP A 50 13.35 -20.36 -23.79
C ASP A 50 11.85 -20.04 -23.58
N ASN A 51 11.53 -18.88 -22.97
CA ASN A 51 10.17 -18.41 -22.62
C ASN A 51 9.38 -19.33 -21.67
N ASP A 52 10.02 -20.32 -21.04
CA ASP A 52 9.39 -21.16 -20.00
C ASP A 52 9.15 -20.40 -18.70
N VAL A 53 9.88 -19.30 -18.48
CA VAL A 53 9.69 -18.39 -17.33
C VAL A 53 9.32 -17.01 -17.89
N PRO A 54 8.11 -16.50 -17.65
CA PRO A 54 7.71 -15.20 -18.16
C PRO A 54 8.45 -14.08 -17.44
N SER A 55 8.68 -12.96 -18.14
CA SER A 55 9.10 -11.71 -17.50
C SER A 55 7.96 -11.16 -16.65
N GLU A 56 8.29 -10.58 -15.50
CA GLU A 56 7.35 -9.84 -14.66
C GLU A 56 7.75 -8.36 -14.60
N PRO A 57 6.80 -7.43 -14.79
CA PRO A 57 7.08 -6.01 -14.59
C PRO A 57 7.29 -5.70 -13.11
N PRO A 58 7.80 -4.48 -12.78
CA PRO A 58 7.76 -3.98 -11.41
C PRO A 58 6.37 -4.15 -10.78
N ALA A 59 6.34 -4.68 -9.57
CA ALA A 59 5.12 -5.03 -8.85
C ALA A 59 4.29 -3.80 -8.49
N CYS A 60 3.03 -4.04 -8.08
CA CYS A 60 2.12 -3.00 -7.60
C CYS A 60 1.87 -1.89 -8.64
N GLY A 61 1.94 -2.21 -9.94
CA GLY A 61 1.82 -1.20 -11.01
C GLY A 61 2.89 -0.11 -10.92
N GLY A 62 4.10 -0.45 -10.46
CA GLY A 62 5.19 0.49 -10.22
C GLY A 62 5.14 1.23 -8.88
N LYS A 63 4.14 0.98 -8.02
CA LYS A 63 3.92 1.73 -6.77
C LYS A 63 4.56 1.14 -5.52
N LEU A 64 5.45 0.16 -5.67
CA LEU A 64 6.11 -0.42 -4.50
C LEU A 64 7.04 0.59 -3.79
N ALA A 65 7.67 1.48 -4.55
CA ALA A 65 8.44 2.61 -4.00
C ALA A 65 7.53 3.61 -3.25
N ASP A 66 6.32 3.89 -3.77
CA ASP A 66 5.31 4.70 -3.08
C ASP A 66 4.95 4.09 -1.73
N LEU A 67 4.56 2.81 -1.69
CA LEU A 67 4.23 2.10 -0.43
C LEU A 67 5.39 2.12 0.58
N THR A 68 6.63 2.03 0.09
CA THR A 68 7.82 2.11 0.93
C THR A 68 7.98 3.52 1.53
N LEU A 69 7.72 4.56 0.74
CA LEU A 69 7.77 5.93 1.23
C LEU A 69 6.64 6.22 2.23
N VAL A 70 5.43 5.66 2.03
CA VAL A 70 4.35 5.72 3.03
C VAL A 70 4.81 5.15 4.36
N ARG A 71 5.47 3.98 4.36
CA ARG A 71 6.02 3.41 5.60
C ARG A 71 6.97 4.38 6.30
N LYS A 72 7.87 5.01 5.54
CA LYS A 72 8.87 5.95 6.04
C LYS A 72 8.28 7.26 6.59
N LEU A 73 7.17 7.72 6.05
CA LEU A 73 6.60 9.03 6.41
C LEU A 73 5.42 8.93 7.38
N TYR A 74 4.55 7.94 7.20
CA TYR A 74 3.18 8.00 7.70
C TYR A 74 2.75 6.77 8.53
N ALA A 75 3.34 5.60 8.32
CA ALA A 75 2.96 4.37 9.03
C ALA A 75 3.56 4.27 10.45
N TYR A 76 3.24 5.26 11.30
CA TYR A 76 3.71 5.39 12.68
C TYR A 76 2.56 5.29 13.68
N GLY A 77 2.91 5.08 14.95
CA GLY A 77 1.95 5.11 16.05
C GLY A 77 1.08 3.88 16.19
N ASP A 78 0.08 4.03 17.04
CA ASP A 78 -0.90 3.00 17.37
C ASP A 78 -1.66 2.55 16.14
N GLN A 79 -2.03 1.27 16.14
CA GLN A 79 -2.76 0.64 15.07
C GLN A 79 -4.12 0.15 15.57
N GLU A 80 -5.15 0.31 14.74
CA GLU A 80 -6.44 -0.34 14.92
C GLU A 80 -6.87 -1.03 13.63
N ASP A 81 -7.32 -2.28 13.75
CA ASP A 81 -7.66 -3.17 12.65
C ASP A 81 -9.19 -3.25 12.47
N TYR A 82 -9.64 -3.17 11.22
CA TYR A 82 -11.05 -3.26 10.81
C TYR A 82 -11.22 -4.47 9.88
N PHE A 83 -11.12 -5.68 10.44
CA PHE A 83 -11.11 -6.95 9.69
C PHE A 83 -12.43 -7.70 9.86
N ASN A 84 -13.54 -6.99 9.60
CA ASN A 84 -14.90 -7.48 9.87
C ASN A 84 -15.61 -8.06 8.64
N ASP A 85 -15.03 -7.91 7.45
CA ASP A 85 -15.53 -8.48 6.19
C ASP A 85 -14.45 -9.37 5.54
N ALA A 86 -14.89 -10.43 4.87
CA ALA A 86 -13.99 -11.43 4.28
C ALA A 86 -13.19 -10.91 3.08
N ASN A 87 -13.67 -9.84 2.43
CA ASN A 87 -13.10 -9.31 1.20
C ASN A 87 -12.62 -7.87 1.31
N CYS A 88 -13.21 -7.06 2.19
CA CYS A 88 -12.85 -5.66 2.42
C CYS A 88 -12.31 -5.47 3.84
N ILE A 89 -11.01 -5.19 3.96
CA ILE A 89 -10.35 -4.99 5.25
C ILE A 89 -9.61 -3.67 5.27
N GLY A 90 -9.39 -3.14 6.46
CA GLY A 90 -8.63 -1.90 6.62
C GLY A 90 -7.97 -1.81 7.97
N PHE A 91 -7.06 -0.86 8.10
CA PHE A 91 -6.42 -0.53 9.37
C PHE A 91 -5.93 0.92 9.34
N VAL A 92 -5.79 1.50 10.51
CA VAL A 92 -5.30 2.87 10.71
C VAL A 92 -3.98 2.85 11.45
N ARG A 93 -3.12 3.83 11.18
CA ARG A 93 -1.89 4.15 11.91
C ARG A 93 -2.01 5.60 12.35
N ARG A 94 -2.03 5.88 13.65
CA ARG A 94 -2.40 7.21 14.19
C ARG A 94 -1.26 8.23 14.25
N GLY A 95 -0.08 7.84 13.80
CA GLY A 95 1.10 8.69 13.95
C GLY A 95 1.60 8.76 15.39
N THR A 96 2.72 9.45 15.56
CA THR A 96 3.36 9.72 16.85
C THR A 96 3.57 11.22 17.00
N TRP A 97 3.97 11.67 18.19
CA TRP A 97 4.24 13.09 18.45
C TRP A 97 5.24 13.72 17.47
N ASP A 98 6.20 12.94 16.95
CA ASP A 98 7.22 13.35 15.97
C ASP A 98 6.82 13.04 14.51
N LYS A 99 5.81 12.19 14.31
CA LYS A 99 5.25 11.82 12.98
C LYS A 99 3.71 11.81 13.05
N PRO A 100 3.06 12.98 13.15
CA PRO A 100 1.66 13.07 13.56
C PRO A 100 0.66 12.70 12.48
N ASN A 101 1.06 12.63 11.21
CA ASN A 101 0.09 12.56 10.10
C ASN A 101 -0.65 11.22 9.99
N GLY A 102 -0.03 10.10 10.40
CA GLY A 102 -0.64 8.78 10.30
C GLY A 102 -1.02 8.35 8.87
N CYS A 103 -1.68 7.19 8.75
CA CYS A 103 -2.31 6.76 7.50
C CYS A 103 -3.54 5.86 7.75
N ALA A 104 -4.48 5.86 6.81
CA ALA A 104 -5.61 4.93 6.78
C ALA A 104 -5.48 4.04 5.55
N VAL A 105 -5.52 2.72 5.73
CA VAL A 105 -5.37 1.76 4.63
C VAL A 105 -6.66 0.99 4.52
N VAL A 106 -7.23 0.95 3.33
CA VAL A 106 -8.39 0.12 2.99
C VAL A 106 -8.06 -0.68 1.75
N MET A 107 -8.42 -1.96 1.73
CA MET A 107 -8.17 -2.84 0.59
C MET A 107 -9.32 -3.81 0.39
N SER A 108 -9.57 -4.13 -0.87
CA SER A 108 -10.55 -5.14 -1.27
C SER A 108 -9.94 -6.13 -2.25
N ASN A 109 -10.13 -7.42 -2.01
CA ASN A 109 -9.76 -8.48 -2.95
C ASN A 109 -10.91 -8.87 -3.91
N ALA A 110 -12.07 -8.21 -3.80
CA ALA A 110 -13.26 -8.49 -4.60
C ALA A 110 -13.83 -7.20 -5.20
N LYS A 111 -15.11 -6.91 -4.97
CA LYS A 111 -15.77 -5.68 -5.45
C LYS A 111 -15.28 -4.42 -4.69
N PRO A 112 -15.49 -3.20 -5.22
CA PRO A 112 -15.24 -1.98 -4.47
C PRO A 112 -15.93 -1.99 -3.11
N GLY A 113 -15.30 -1.38 -2.11
CA GLY A 113 -15.79 -1.33 -0.74
C GLY A 113 -15.35 -0.05 -0.04
N GLU A 114 -15.89 0.19 1.15
CA GLU A 114 -15.50 1.30 2.00
C GLU A 114 -15.55 0.88 3.46
N ILE A 115 -14.73 1.52 4.30
CA ILE A 115 -14.69 1.26 5.74
C ILE A 115 -14.71 2.59 6.47
N ARG A 116 -15.62 2.71 7.45
CA ARG A 116 -15.57 3.81 8.42
C ARG A 116 -14.52 3.49 9.48
N MET A 117 -13.46 4.28 9.57
CA MET A 117 -12.34 4.05 10.48
C MET A 117 -12.05 5.28 11.35
N ALA A 118 -11.67 5.06 12.61
CA ALA A 118 -11.29 6.10 13.55
C ALA A 118 -9.83 6.49 13.36
N ILE A 119 -9.57 7.65 12.78
CA ILE A 119 -8.21 8.19 12.62
C ILE A 119 -7.75 8.87 13.90
N GLY A 120 -8.64 9.63 14.54
CA GLY A 120 -8.34 10.39 15.76
C GLY A 120 -8.94 11.80 15.70
N THR A 121 -9.40 12.30 16.84
CA THR A 121 -10.04 13.62 16.95
C THR A 121 -9.10 14.79 16.61
N GLU A 122 -7.80 14.57 16.72
CA GLU A 122 -6.73 15.48 16.31
C GLU A 122 -6.74 15.77 14.80
N HIS A 123 -7.33 14.87 14.00
CA HIS A 123 -7.49 15.01 12.56
C HIS A 123 -8.85 15.57 12.14
N LYS A 124 -9.68 16.04 13.09
CA LYS A 124 -11.01 16.60 12.82
C LYS A 124 -10.97 17.68 11.74
N GLY A 125 -11.85 17.54 10.75
CA GLY A 125 -12.03 18.51 9.67
C GLY A 125 -10.96 18.47 8.58
N GLU A 126 -9.93 17.63 8.74
CA GLU A 126 -8.91 17.43 7.71
C GLU A 126 -9.46 16.69 6.49
N CYS A 127 -8.84 16.94 5.35
CA CYS A 127 -9.11 16.23 4.11
C CYS A 127 -7.99 15.23 3.83
N TRP A 128 -8.37 14.00 3.55
CA TRP A 128 -7.48 12.87 3.33
C TRP A 128 -7.72 12.32 1.92
N THR A 129 -6.62 12.02 1.22
CA THR A 129 -6.67 11.51 -0.17
C THR A 129 -5.72 10.32 -0.31
N ASP A 130 -6.02 9.44 -1.26
CA ASP A 130 -5.18 8.28 -1.59
C ASP A 130 -3.83 8.76 -2.16
N VAL A 131 -2.73 8.32 -1.55
CA VAL A 131 -1.37 8.66 -2.03
C VAL A 131 -0.96 7.82 -3.23
N LEU A 132 -1.60 6.66 -3.46
CA LEU A 132 -1.31 5.82 -4.63
C LEU A 132 -1.97 6.38 -5.89
N GLY A 133 -3.05 7.16 -5.74
CA GLY A 133 -3.78 7.79 -6.85
C GLY A 133 -4.67 6.82 -7.62
N TRP A 134 -5.04 5.69 -7.02
CA TRP A 134 -5.99 4.73 -7.62
C TRP A 134 -7.44 5.03 -7.22
N GLU A 135 -7.64 5.76 -6.12
CA GLU A 135 -8.93 6.32 -5.74
C GLU A 135 -8.86 7.85 -5.72
N GLU A 136 -9.81 8.50 -6.40
CA GLU A 136 -9.85 9.95 -6.56
C GLU A 136 -10.69 10.64 -5.47
N LYS A 137 -11.55 9.89 -4.78
CA LYS A 137 -12.41 10.43 -3.72
C LYS A 137 -11.61 10.94 -2.53
N GLU A 138 -11.87 12.19 -2.19
CA GLU A 138 -11.40 12.81 -0.96
C GLU A 138 -12.30 12.42 0.23
N VAL A 139 -11.67 12.11 1.36
CA VAL A 139 -12.34 11.74 2.60
C VAL A 139 -12.15 12.86 3.61
N LYS A 140 -13.25 13.40 4.13
CA LYS A 140 -13.23 14.38 5.21
C LYS A 140 -13.39 13.68 6.55
N ILE A 141 -12.53 14.02 7.50
CA ILE A 141 -12.61 13.48 8.87
C ILE A 141 -13.69 14.26 9.64
N ASP A 142 -14.61 13.54 10.24
CA ASP A 142 -15.71 14.09 11.02
C ASP A 142 -15.28 14.61 12.39
N ASP A 143 -16.24 15.17 13.12
CA ASP A 143 -16.02 15.79 14.43
C ASP A 143 -15.62 14.79 15.52
N GLU A 144 -15.88 13.50 15.30
CA GLU A 144 -15.54 12.39 16.18
C GLU A 144 -14.20 11.73 15.81
N GLY A 145 -13.52 12.24 14.76
CA GLY A 145 -12.24 11.70 14.30
C GLY A 145 -12.36 10.49 13.37
N TYR A 146 -13.51 10.27 12.74
CA TYR A 146 -13.72 9.17 11.79
C TYR A 146 -13.77 9.67 10.34
N GLY A 147 -13.32 8.81 9.42
CA GLY A 147 -13.53 8.97 7.99
C GLY A 147 -14.17 7.72 7.38
N VAL A 148 -14.91 7.86 6.28
CA VAL A 148 -15.40 6.75 5.46
C VAL A 148 -14.47 6.62 4.25
N PHE A 149 -13.63 5.59 4.25
CA PHE A 149 -12.54 5.43 3.29
C PHE A 149 -12.93 4.42 2.20
N PRO A 150 -13.16 4.85 0.95
CA PRO A 150 -13.45 3.95 -0.16
C PRO A 150 -12.19 3.30 -0.73
N CYS A 151 -12.36 2.18 -1.42
CA CYS A 151 -11.34 1.47 -2.16
C CYS A 151 -11.95 0.86 -3.42
N PRO A 152 -11.30 0.97 -4.59
CA PRO A 152 -11.65 0.19 -5.76
C PRO A 152 -11.58 -1.32 -5.49
N GLY A 153 -12.29 -2.10 -6.32
CA GLY A 153 -12.24 -3.56 -6.22
C GLY A 153 -10.87 -4.09 -6.66
N VAL A 154 -10.43 -5.18 -6.05
CA VAL A 154 -9.15 -5.82 -6.34
C VAL A 154 -7.99 -4.81 -6.26
N SER A 155 -8.01 -3.97 -5.21
CA SER A 155 -7.11 -2.84 -5.03
C SER A 155 -6.85 -2.53 -3.55
N VAL A 156 -5.99 -1.54 -3.30
CA VAL A 156 -5.72 -0.93 -2.01
C VAL A 156 -5.66 0.59 -2.19
N SER A 157 -6.23 1.33 -1.24
CA SER A 157 -6.09 2.78 -1.15
C SER A 157 -5.44 3.13 0.19
N VAL A 158 -4.47 4.04 0.13
CA VAL A 158 -3.69 4.48 1.28
C VAL A 158 -3.94 5.97 1.46
N TYR A 159 -4.82 6.31 2.39
CA TYR A 159 -5.17 7.67 2.71
C TYR A 159 -4.19 8.27 3.69
N VAL A 160 -3.78 9.49 3.38
CA VAL A 160 -2.99 10.37 4.24
C VAL A 160 -3.61 11.77 4.15
N LYS A 161 -3.39 12.63 5.14
CA LYS A 161 -3.75 14.05 5.08
C LYS A 161 -3.20 14.72 3.80
N LYS A 162 -4.04 15.51 3.12
CA LYS A 162 -3.78 16.08 1.78
C LYS A 162 -2.60 17.05 1.71
N ASP A 163 -2.30 17.71 2.82
CA ASP A 163 -1.21 18.67 3.00
C ASP A 163 -0.15 18.16 4.00
N ALA A 164 -0.10 16.84 4.23
CA ALA A 164 0.92 16.22 5.07
C ALA A 164 2.34 16.51 4.55
N GLU A 165 3.27 16.74 5.48
CA GLU A 165 4.70 16.91 5.15
C GLU A 165 5.23 15.70 4.35
N GLY A 166 6.01 15.99 3.30
CA GLY A 166 6.62 15.00 2.43
C GLY A 166 5.69 14.41 1.37
N ARG A 167 4.44 14.87 1.28
CA ARG A 167 3.46 14.37 0.31
C ARG A 167 3.76 14.80 -1.13
N ASP A 168 4.47 15.91 -1.31
CA ASP A 168 5.00 16.40 -2.59
C ASP A 168 5.97 15.42 -3.27
N ARG A 169 6.43 14.39 -2.55
CA ARG A 169 7.34 13.36 -3.03
C ARG A 169 6.63 12.16 -3.69
N PHE A 170 5.30 12.21 -3.81
CA PHE A 170 4.50 11.19 -4.48
C PHE A 170 3.98 11.70 -5.84
N PRO A 171 3.97 10.85 -6.88
CA PRO A 171 4.57 9.52 -6.91
C PRO A 171 6.10 9.61 -6.79
N VAL A 172 6.71 8.57 -6.20
CA VAL A 172 8.16 8.50 -6.04
C VAL A 172 8.82 8.39 -7.41
N ASP A 173 9.73 9.31 -7.71
CA ASP A 173 10.62 9.22 -8.87
C ASP A 173 11.65 8.10 -8.65
N PHE A 174 11.25 6.89 -8.99
CA PHE A 174 12.03 5.67 -8.82
C PHE A 174 12.34 5.05 -10.18
N ASP A 175 13.64 5.00 -10.52
CA ASP A 175 14.10 4.31 -11.71
C ASP A 175 14.11 2.79 -11.49
N ALA A 176 13.07 2.14 -12.03
CA ALA A 176 12.96 0.68 -12.04
C ALA A 176 13.65 0.03 -13.26
N ASN A 177 14.12 0.79 -14.26
CA ASN A 177 14.68 0.26 -15.50
C ASN A 177 16.18 -0.04 -15.37
N ILE A 178 16.52 -1.03 -14.55
CA ILE A 178 17.90 -1.55 -14.43
C ILE A 178 18.34 -2.36 -15.66
N TYR A 179 17.42 -2.58 -16.59
CA TYR A 179 17.57 -3.48 -17.72
C TYR A 179 17.96 -2.73 -19.00
N ASN A 180 17.94 -1.39 -18.98
CA ASN A 180 18.28 -0.47 -20.07
C ASN A 180 17.52 -0.76 -21.38
N GLU A 181 16.22 -1.00 -21.25
CA GLU A 181 15.29 -1.11 -22.39
C GLU A 181 14.68 0.25 -22.77
#